data_AF-A0A077ZJ09-F1
#
_entry.id   AF-A0A077ZJ09-F1
#
_cell.length_a   1.000
_cell.length_b   1.000
_cell.length_c   1.000
_cell.angle_alpha   90.00
_cell.angle_beta   90.00
_cell.angle_gamma   90.00
#
_symmetry.space_group_name_H-M   'P 1'
#
loop_
_entity.id
_entity.type
_entity.pdbx_description
1 polymer ?
#
loop_
_entity_poly.entity_id
_entity_poly.type
_entity_poly.pdbx_seq_one_letter_code
_entity_poly.pdbx_strand_id
1 'polypeptide(L)'
;MNTIHGEDVDECEEGTYECSIHSTCKNTNGSYKCECHSGYTDKYSTELIDYCVIYTPCQNGGKCHPLQNDYLCECAAGYECKNCTTNIDECRNNPCGAHGTCEDGINKYTCKCEQGYTGWNCDVEIDECKNQHLLCDHGMCIRVKEAEYKCDCYTGYTGRLCDEDINECSDTSICGWNGHCRNVNGSFKCDCESGFFGDRCEEETDECESNPCTNGGYCLDGRNAYLCICFLGYEGIHCEHKIDHCKSHECENEGTCVNLPYGYACKCPEYATGDFCEDLKDNCKDENQCGQGYCRNKKGGYECICDEGYTGKSCKTKIDRCADIECRNGGSCTSNDEGYTRNCPKGTDGFYCEMTDN
;
A
#
# COMPACT_ATOMS: atom_id res chain seq x y z
N MET A 1 -146.85 10.21 -51.62
CA MET A 1 -145.75 9.47 -52.25
C MET A 1 -144.79 9.08 -51.14
N ASN A 2 -144.49 7.78 -50.98
CA ASN A 2 -143.67 7.22 -49.88
C ASN A 2 -142.18 7.57 -50.06
N THR A 3 -141.48 7.82 -48.94
CA THR A 3 -140.00 7.91 -48.85
C THR A 3 -139.53 6.87 -47.84
N ILE A 4 -138.56 6.02 -48.22
CA ILE A 4 -137.97 4.95 -47.40
C ILE A 4 -136.66 5.50 -46.78
N HIS A 5 -136.47 5.36 -45.46
CA HIS A 5 -135.20 5.63 -44.76
C HIS A 5 -134.27 4.41 -44.87
N GLY A 6 -133.01 4.61 -45.27
CA GLY A 6 -131.94 3.60 -45.21
C GLY A 6 -131.04 3.84 -43.99
N GLU A 7 -130.68 2.75 -43.30
CA GLU A 7 -129.78 2.73 -42.13
C GLU A 7 -128.31 2.57 -42.56
N ASP A 8 -127.37 3.01 -41.71
CA ASP A 8 -125.91 2.92 -41.89
C ASP A 8 -125.43 1.45 -41.83
N VAL A 9 -124.38 1.11 -42.59
CA VAL A 9 -123.78 -0.23 -42.61
C VAL A 9 -122.54 -0.22 -41.73
N ASP A 10 -122.50 -1.03 -40.68
CA ASP A 10 -121.30 -1.14 -39.82
C ASP A 10 -120.28 -2.09 -40.46
N GLU A 11 -119.30 -1.55 -41.18
CA GLU A 11 -118.30 -2.39 -41.83
C GLU A 11 -117.41 -3.15 -40.84
N CYS A 12 -117.25 -2.65 -39.60
CA CYS A 12 -116.48 -3.31 -38.55
C CYS A 12 -117.24 -4.52 -37.96
N GLU A 13 -118.57 -4.48 -37.88
CA GLU A 13 -119.41 -5.64 -37.50
C GLU A 13 -119.65 -6.60 -38.67
N GLU A 14 -119.86 -6.11 -39.89
CA GLU A 14 -120.05 -6.96 -41.08
C GLU A 14 -118.75 -7.62 -41.57
N GLY A 15 -117.59 -7.14 -41.11
CA GLY A 15 -116.28 -7.65 -41.51
C GLY A 15 -115.89 -7.26 -42.93
N THR A 16 -116.44 -6.15 -43.45
CA THR A 16 -116.19 -5.63 -44.80
C THR A 16 -115.11 -4.55 -44.85
N TYR A 17 -114.40 -4.32 -43.74
CA TYR A 17 -113.31 -3.36 -43.61
C TYR A 17 -111.97 -3.87 -44.19
N GLU A 18 -111.19 -2.96 -44.78
CA GLU A 18 -109.81 -3.20 -45.22
C GLU A 18 -108.83 -2.40 -44.36
N CYS A 19 -108.60 -2.87 -43.13
CA CYS A 19 -107.59 -2.33 -42.23
C CYS A 19 -106.36 -3.24 -42.20
N SER A 20 -105.17 -2.65 -41.98
CA SER A 20 -103.96 -3.43 -41.70
C SER A 20 -104.16 -4.29 -40.45
N ILE A 21 -103.51 -5.45 -40.37
CA ILE A 21 -103.49 -6.28 -39.15
C ILE A 21 -102.95 -5.51 -37.94
N HIS A 22 -102.21 -4.42 -38.19
CA HIS A 22 -101.68 -3.51 -37.19
C HIS A 22 -102.51 -2.23 -37.04
N SER A 23 -103.81 -2.30 -37.29
CA SER A 23 -104.77 -1.22 -37.04
C SER A 23 -106.11 -1.77 -36.55
N THR A 24 -106.82 -0.99 -35.75
CA THR A 24 -108.17 -1.30 -35.25
C THR A 24 -109.21 -0.56 -36.10
N CYS A 25 -110.24 -1.28 -36.56
CA CYS A 25 -111.38 -0.69 -37.27
C CYS A 25 -112.28 0.10 -36.31
N LYS A 26 -112.69 1.30 -36.71
CA LYS A 26 -113.74 2.10 -36.06
C LYS A 26 -114.80 2.49 -37.08
N ASN A 27 -116.04 2.06 -36.85
CA ASN A 27 -117.17 2.41 -37.70
C ASN A 27 -117.51 3.91 -37.58
N THR A 28 -117.92 4.51 -38.68
CA THR A 28 -118.33 5.91 -38.80
C THR A 28 -119.58 5.99 -39.69
N ASN A 29 -120.49 6.95 -39.45
CA ASN A 29 -121.71 7.02 -40.27
C ASN A 29 -121.36 7.24 -41.77
N GLY A 30 -121.60 6.22 -42.59
CA GLY A 30 -121.27 6.13 -44.01
C GLY A 30 -119.87 5.60 -44.37
N SER A 31 -119.04 5.14 -43.43
CA SER A 31 -117.70 4.53 -43.70
C SER A 31 -117.03 3.94 -42.44
N TYR A 32 -115.77 3.52 -42.53
CA TYR A 32 -114.94 3.14 -41.37
C TYR A 32 -113.57 3.84 -41.38
N LYS A 33 -112.92 3.93 -40.22
CA LYS A 33 -111.56 4.45 -40.02
C LYS A 33 -110.66 3.38 -39.40
N CYS A 34 -109.45 3.22 -39.92
CA CYS A 34 -108.42 2.37 -39.30
C CYS A 34 -107.53 3.21 -38.38
N GLU A 35 -107.47 2.86 -37.10
CA GLU A 35 -106.54 3.46 -36.13
C GLU A 35 -105.34 2.55 -35.93
N CYS A 36 -104.15 3.02 -36.31
CA CYS A 36 -102.92 2.24 -36.20
C CYS A 36 -102.62 1.91 -34.73
N HIS A 37 -102.20 0.68 -34.46
CA HIS A 37 -101.67 0.31 -33.15
C HIS A 37 -100.41 1.14 -32.85
N SER A 38 -100.12 1.40 -31.58
CA SER A 38 -98.92 2.13 -31.14
C SER A 38 -97.66 1.58 -31.82
N GLY A 39 -96.87 2.46 -32.44
CA GLY A 39 -95.58 2.12 -33.07
C GLY A 39 -95.53 2.26 -34.59
N TYR A 40 -96.66 2.56 -35.23
CA TYR A 40 -96.77 2.74 -36.68
C TYR A 40 -97.30 4.14 -37.03
N THR A 41 -96.87 4.69 -38.17
CA THR A 41 -97.14 6.10 -38.54
C THR A 41 -98.10 6.28 -39.72
N ASP A 42 -98.35 5.25 -40.52
CA ASP A 42 -99.11 5.34 -41.78
C ASP A 42 -100.36 4.45 -41.83
N LYS A 43 -101.28 4.71 -42.77
CA LYS A 43 -102.59 4.02 -42.93
C LYS A 43 -102.45 2.50 -43.12
N TYR A 44 -101.31 2.05 -43.64
CA TYR A 44 -101.01 0.64 -43.89
C TYR A 44 -100.24 -0.01 -42.73
N SER A 45 -99.86 0.77 -41.71
CA SER A 45 -98.97 0.36 -40.63
C SER A 45 -97.69 -0.30 -41.18
N THR A 46 -97.10 0.30 -42.21
CA THR A 46 -95.87 -0.15 -42.87
C THR A 46 -94.62 0.59 -42.39
N GLU A 47 -94.74 1.80 -41.85
CA GLU A 47 -93.60 2.57 -41.35
C GLU A 47 -93.60 2.69 -39.81
N LEU A 48 -92.51 2.21 -39.19
CA LEU A 48 -92.26 2.33 -37.75
C LEU A 48 -91.91 3.78 -37.38
N ILE A 49 -92.30 4.21 -36.17
CA ILE A 49 -91.81 5.47 -35.59
C ILE A 49 -90.28 5.37 -35.39
N ASP A 50 -89.50 6.21 -36.09
CA ASP A 50 -88.05 6.28 -35.93
C ASP A 50 -87.66 7.14 -34.71
N TYR A 51 -87.53 6.49 -33.56
CA TYR A 51 -87.09 7.13 -32.31
C TYR A 51 -85.66 7.68 -32.37
N CYS A 52 -84.80 7.19 -33.27
CA CYS A 52 -83.42 7.65 -33.40
C CYS A 52 -83.33 9.08 -33.96
N VAL A 53 -84.23 9.43 -34.88
CA VAL A 53 -84.29 10.79 -35.46
C VAL A 53 -84.96 11.77 -34.50
N ILE A 54 -85.98 11.32 -33.76
CA ILE A 54 -86.79 12.20 -32.91
C ILE A 54 -86.05 12.57 -31.61
N TYR A 55 -85.40 11.60 -30.96
CA TYR A 55 -84.84 11.79 -29.61
C TYR A 55 -83.32 11.75 -29.52
N THR A 56 -82.61 11.32 -30.59
CA THR A 56 -81.14 11.11 -30.58
C THR A 56 -80.64 10.48 -29.28
N PRO A 57 -81.14 9.28 -28.90
CA PRO A 57 -80.99 8.77 -27.54
C PRO A 57 -79.58 8.31 -27.20
N CYS A 58 -78.79 7.87 -28.19
CA CYS A 58 -77.46 7.31 -28.00
C CYS A 58 -76.41 8.41 -27.72
N GLN A 59 -75.75 8.34 -26.57
CA GLN A 59 -74.67 9.23 -26.15
C GLN A 59 -73.29 8.63 -26.47
N ASN A 60 -72.22 9.40 -26.23
CA ASN A 60 -70.83 8.94 -26.30
C ASN A 60 -70.43 8.23 -27.61
N GLY A 61 -71.01 8.66 -28.73
CA GLY A 61 -70.72 8.11 -30.06
C GLY A 61 -71.43 6.79 -30.38
N GLY A 62 -72.45 6.40 -29.61
CA GLY A 62 -73.26 5.21 -29.90
C GLY A 62 -74.06 5.34 -31.21
N LYS A 63 -74.17 4.25 -31.98
CA LYS A 63 -74.95 4.20 -33.22
C LYS A 63 -76.39 3.77 -32.92
N CYS A 64 -77.37 4.57 -33.36
CA CYS A 64 -78.79 4.29 -33.11
C CYS A 64 -79.42 3.48 -34.24
N HIS A 65 -80.18 2.45 -33.87
CA HIS A 65 -80.97 1.61 -34.78
C HIS A 65 -82.46 1.66 -34.38
N PRO A 66 -83.39 1.97 -35.31
CA PRO A 66 -84.82 2.03 -35.00
C PRO A 66 -85.41 0.63 -34.78
N LEU A 67 -86.32 0.49 -33.81
CA LEU A 67 -87.08 -0.74 -33.52
C LEU A 67 -88.59 -0.44 -33.44
N GLN A 68 -89.42 -1.48 -33.45
CA GLN A 68 -90.87 -1.31 -33.24
C GLN A 68 -91.15 -0.87 -31.80
N ASN A 69 -91.67 0.35 -31.64
CA ASN A 69 -91.91 1.01 -30.34
C ASN A 69 -90.65 1.25 -29.47
N ASP A 70 -89.44 1.12 -30.04
CA ASP A 70 -88.19 1.32 -29.29
C ASP A 70 -87.02 1.72 -30.20
N TYR A 71 -85.82 1.82 -29.63
CA TYR A 71 -84.55 1.96 -30.34
C TYR A 71 -83.47 1.11 -29.68
N LEU A 72 -82.41 0.80 -30.43
CA LEU A 72 -81.22 0.12 -29.94
C LEU A 72 -79.99 1.00 -30.18
N CYS A 73 -79.20 1.26 -29.13
CA CYS A 73 -77.90 1.90 -29.25
C CYS A 73 -76.78 0.86 -29.25
N GLU A 74 -75.99 0.82 -30.32
CA GLU A 74 -74.69 0.14 -30.34
C GLU A 74 -73.63 1.07 -29.76
N CYS A 75 -73.22 0.80 -28.53
CA CYS A 75 -72.29 1.67 -27.80
C CYS A 75 -70.86 1.59 -28.35
N ALA A 76 -70.16 2.74 -28.33
CA ALA A 76 -68.72 2.76 -28.53
C ALA A 76 -68.01 1.98 -27.40
N ALA A 77 -66.82 1.46 -27.70
CA ALA A 77 -66.01 0.74 -26.71
C ALA A 77 -65.80 1.60 -25.44
N GLY A 78 -66.00 1.02 -24.27
CA GLY A 78 -65.95 1.71 -22.97
C GLY A 78 -67.29 2.24 -22.45
N TYR A 79 -68.41 2.12 -23.19
CA TYR A 79 -69.72 2.58 -22.71
C TYR A 79 -70.76 1.46 -22.66
N GLU A 80 -71.62 1.51 -21.65
CA GLU A 80 -72.75 0.58 -21.45
C GLU A 80 -74.08 1.33 -21.21
N CYS A 81 -75.14 0.56 -20.97
CA CYS A 81 -76.55 0.96 -20.84
C CYS A 81 -77.27 1.21 -22.19
N LYS A 82 -78.61 1.31 -22.13
CA LYS A 82 -79.49 1.49 -23.31
C LYS A 82 -79.13 2.72 -24.16
N ASN A 83 -78.60 3.77 -23.53
CA ASN A 83 -78.29 5.05 -24.18
C ASN A 83 -76.77 5.31 -24.26
N CYS A 84 -75.93 4.33 -23.92
CA CYS A 84 -74.48 4.47 -23.91
C CYS A 84 -73.96 5.62 -23.03
N THR A 85 -74.68 5.94 -21.94
CA THR A 85 -74.35 7.07 -21.05
C THR A 85 -73.33 6.71 -19.98
N THR A 86 -73.21 5.43 -19.66
CA THR A 86 -72.43 4.96 -18.51
C THR A 86 -71.07 4.49 -19.00
N ASN A 87 -69.99 5.04 -18.46
CA ASN A 87 -68.66 4.49 -18.67
C ASN A 87 -68.60 3.10 -18.01
N ILE A 88 -68.06 2.11 -18.70
CA ILE A 88 -67.81 0.80 -18.13
C ILE A 88 -66.74 1.00 -17.05
N ASP A 89 -67.06 0.63 -15.81
CA ASP A 89 -66.10 0.66 -14.72
C ASP A 89 -65.10 -0.50 -14.89
N GLU A 90 -63.98 -0.23 -15.55
CA GLU A 90 -62.92 -1.21 -15.74
C GLU A 90 -62.19 -1.55 -14.43
N CYS A 91 -62.36 -0.73 -13.40
CA CYS A 91 -61.85 -0.96 -12.05
C CYS A 91 -62.74 -1.89 -11.20
N ARG A 92 -63.95 -2.23 -11.65
CA ARG A 92 -64.93 -3.03 -10.90
C ARG A 92 -64.40 -4.37 -10.38
N ASN A 93 -63.51 -5.03 -11.13
CA ASN A 93 -62.92 -6.32 -10.76
C ASN A 93 -61.55 -6.19 -10.08
N ASN A 94 -61.16 -4.97 -9.67
CA ASN A 94 -59.87 -4.66 -9.07
C ASN A 94 -58.67 -5.22 -9.86
N PRO A 95 -58.48 -4.81 -11.14
CA PRO A 95 -57.42 -5.35 -11.99
C PRO A 95 -56.00 -5.08 -11.46
N CYS A 96 -55.82 -4.02 -10.65
CA CYS A 96 -54.55 -3.63 -10.04
C CYS A 96 -54.15 -4.47 -8.81
N GLY A 97 -54.96 -5.48 -8.46
CA GLY A 97 -54.66 -6.39 -7.35
C GLY A 97 -54.61 -5.70 -5.98
N ALA A 98 -53.82 -6.27 -5.07
CA ALA A 98 -53.68 -5.76 -3.70
C ALA A 98 -52.70 -4.57 -3.59
N HIS A 99 -51.82 -4.39 -4.58
CA HIS A 99 -50.67 -3.48 -4.53
C HIS A 99 -50.81 -2.29 -5.49
N GLY A 100 -52.03 -1.98 -5.93
CA GLY A 100 -52.29 -0.90 -6.85
C GLY A 100 -53.66 -0.26 -6.65
N THR A 101 -53.71 1.06 -6.82
CA THR A 101 -54.97 1.81 -6.85
C THR A 101 -55.41 2.00 -8.30
N CYS A 102 -56.62 1.52 -8.63
CA CYS A 102 -57.18 1.61 -9.98
C CYS A 102 -57.83 2.96 -10.26
N GLU A 103 -57.50 3.57 -11.40
CA GLU A 103 -58.15 4.74 -11.95
C GLU A 103 -58.87 4.39 -13.25
N ASP A 104 -60.19 4.53 -13.23
CA ASP A 104 -61.06 4.26 -14.37
C ASP A 104 -60.92 5.36 -15.44
N GLY A 105 -60.99 4.95 -16.70
CA GLY A 105 -60.88 5.81 -17.86
C GLY A 105 -61.85 5.36 -18.95
N ILE A 106 -61.80 5.98 -20.13
CA ILE A 106 -62.67 5.55 -21.24
C ILE A 106 -62.02 4.35 -21.93
N ASN A 107 -62.63 3.16 -21.79
CA ASN A 107 -62.17 1.89 -22.38
C ASN A 107 -60.73 1.52 -21.95
N LYS A 108 -60.34 1.93 -20.73
CA LYS A 108 -59.00 1.71 -20.17
C LYS A 108 -59.04 1.98 -18.67
N TYR A 109 -58.17 1.29 -17.94
CA TYR A 109 -57.83 1.62 -16.57
C TYR A 109 -56.33 1.95 -16.45
N THR A 110 -55.96 2.66 -15.38
CA THR A 110 -54.56 2.91 -15.02
C THR A 110 -54.33 2.49 -13.57
N CYS A 111 -53.29 1.70 -13.32
CA CYS A 111 -52.93 1.28 -11.97
C CYS A 111 -51.81 2.16 -11.40
N LYS A 112 -52.05 2.77 -10.24
CA LYS A 112 -51.03 3.43 -9.44
C LYS A 112 -50.47 2.44 -8.43
N CYS A 113 -49.27 1.92 -8.70
CA CYS A 113 -48.66 0.90 -7.85
C CYS A 113 -48.12 1.47 -6.54
N GLU A 114 -48.24 0.68 -5.48
CA GLU A 114 -47.59 0.91 -4.20
C GLU A 114 -46.06 0.80 -4.34
N GLN A 115 -45.34 1.37 -3.38
CA GLN A 115 -43.88 1.28 -3.34
C GLN A 115 -43.45 -0.20 -3.25
N GLY A 116 -42.57 -0.62 -4.15
CA GLY A 116 -42.08 -2.01 -4.22
C GLY A 116 -42.76 -2.87 -5.28
N TYR A 117 -43.78 -2.35 -6.00
CA TYR A 117 -44.46 -3.08 -7.07
C TYR A 117 -44.42 -2.33 -8.40
N THR A 118 -44.44 -3.09 -9.48
CA THR A 118 -44.43 -2.61 -10.87
C THR A 118 -45.28 -3.54 -11.75
N GLY A 119 -45.27 -3.29 -13.05
CA GLY A 119 -46.14 -3.98 -14.01
C GLY A 119 -47.43 -3.22 -14.25
N TRP A 120 -48.17 -3.64 -15.28
CA TRP A 120 -49.42 -2.98 -15.68
C TRP A 120 -50.51 -3.10 -14.59
N ASN A 121 -50.51 -4.20 -13.86
CA ASN A 121 -51.47 -4.51 -12.80
C ASN A 121 -50.85 -4.46 -11.39
N CYS A 122 -49.65 -3.89 -11.24
CA CYS A 122 -48.91 -3.88 -9.98
C CYS A 122 -48.67 -5.30 -9.39
N ASP A 123 -48.51 -6.28 -10.28
CA ASP A 123 -48.38 -7.70 -10.00
C ASP A 123 -46.93 -8.18 -9.93
N VAL A 124 -45.97 -7.31 -10.24
CA VAL A 124 -44.54 -7.61 -10.23
C VAL A 124 -43.90 -6.93 -9.02
N GLU A 125 -43.43 -7.71 -8.05
CA GLU A 125 -42.55 -7.20 -7.00
C GLU A 125 -41.24 -6.73 -7.62
N ILE A 126 -40.79 -5.52 -7.28
CA ILE A 126 -39.52 -4.97 -7.72
C ILE A 126 -38.40 -5.75 -7.02
N ASP A 127 -37.52 -6.39 -7.79
CA ASP A 127 -36.27 -6.92 -7.24
C ASP A 127 -35.23 -5.79 -7.19
N GLU A 128 -35.09 -5.14 -6.04
CA GLU A 128 -34.16 -4.03 -5.82
C GLU A 128 -32.71 -4.46 -6.09
N CYS A 129 -32.40 -5.73 -5.87
CA CYS A 129 -31.07 -6.29 -6.08
C CYS A 129 -30.84 -6.80 -7.49
N LYS A 130 -31.77 -6.66 -8.44
CA LYS A 130 -31.56 -7.13 -9.82
C LYS A 130 -30.40 -6.39 -10.53
N ASN A 131 -30.18 -5.13 -10.15
CA ASN A 131 -29.06 -4.30 -10.64
C ASN A 131 -28.06 -4.06 -9.50
N GLN A 132 -27.49 -5.13 -8.93
CA GLN A 132 -26.58 -5.07 -7.76
C GLN A 132 -25.53 -3.96 -7.86
N HIS A 133 -24.93 -3.78 -9.05
CA HIS A 133 -23.89 -2.78 -9.32
C HIS A 133 -24.36 -1.32 -9.36
N LEU A 134 -25.67 -1.04 -9.43
CA LEU A 134 -26.19 0.33 -9.40
C LEU A 134 -26.60 0.78 -8.00
N LEU A 135 -26.63 -0.12 -7.02
CA LEU A 135 -27.25 0.15 -5.73
C LEU A 135 -26.28 0.12 -4.56
N CYS A 136 -25.35 -0.84 -4.55
CA CYS A 136 -24.27 -0.92 -3.57
C CYS A 136 -22.96 -0.71 -4.32
N ASP A 137 -22.14 0.25 -3.91
CA ASP A 137 -20.86 0.57 -4.57
C ASP A 137 -19.82 -0.51 -4.24
N HIS A 138 -19.49 -0.67 -2.96
CA HIS A 138 -18.57 -1.70 -2.45
C HIS A 138 -19.28 -2.67 -1.49
N GLY A 139 -20.35 -3.31 -1.94
CA GLY A 139 -21.07 -4.28 -1.12
C GLY A 139 -22.04 -5.16 -1.88
N MET A 140 -22.54 -6.19 -1.21
CA MET A 140 -23.55 -7.09 -1.76
C MET A 140 -24.96 -6.61 -1.39
N CYS A 141 -25.83 -6.47 -2.38
CA CYS A 141 -27.24 -6.17 -2.15
C CYS A 141 -27.97 -7.40 -1.61
N ILE A 142 -28.65 -7.25 -0.46
CA ILE A 142 -29.44 -8.28 0.20
C ILE A 142 -30.87 -7.75 0.37
N ARG A 143 -31.86 -8.51 -0.10
CA ARG A 143 -33.27 -8.23 0.19
C ARG A 143 -33.60 -8.64 1.61
N VAL A 144 -34.15 -7.70 2.38
CA VAL A 144 -34.52 -7.92 3.80
C VAL A 144 -36.00 -8.28 3.91
N LYS A 145 -36.85 -7.55 3.20
CA LYS A 145 -38.30 -7.80 3.06
C LYS A 145 -38.81 -7.16 1.76
N GLU A 146 -40.09 -7.34 1.46
CA GLU A 146 -40.79 -6.65 0.37
C GLU A 146 -40.48 -5.14 0.44
N ALA A 147 -40.05 -4.54 -0.68
CA ALA A 147 -39.67 -3.13 -0.80
C ALA A 147 -38.44 -2.68 0.03
N GLU A 148 -37.68 -3.59 0.66
CA GLU A 148 -36.53 -3.25 1.51
C GLU A 148 -35.28 -4.07 1.17
N TYR A 149 -34.20 -3.35 0.90
CA TYR A 149 -32.87 -3.91 0.68
C TYR A 149 -31.84 -3.28 1.64
N LYS A 150 -30.75 -4.01 1.87
CA LYS A 150 -29.58 -3.55 2.60
C LYS A 150 -28.32 -3.93 1.81
N CYS A 151 -27.30 -3.08 1.85
CA CYS A 151 -25.97 -3.44 1.37
C CYS A 151 -25.15 -4.06 2.52
N ASP A 152 -24.58 -5.24 2.27
CA ASP A 152 -23.56 -5.85 3.11
C ASP A 152 -22.19 -5.42 2.60
N CYS A 153 -21.57 -4.45 3.28
CA CYS A 153 -20.38 -3.79 2.79
C CYS A 153 -19.16 -4.69 2.86
N TYR A 154 -18.33 -4.63 1.82
CA TYR A 154 -17.02 -5.24 1.84
C TYR A 154 -16.15 -4.59 2.92
N THR A 155 -15.20 -5.36 3.45
CA THR A 155 -14.21 -4.86 4.40
C THR A 155 -13.55 -3.60 3.86
N GLY A 156 -13.48 -2.55 4.69
CA GLY A 156 -12.94 -1.24 4.31
C GLY A 156 -14.00 -0.20 3.92
N TYR A 157 -15.27 -0.58 3.79
CA TYR A 157 -16.35 0.33 3.39
C TYR A 157 -17.50 0.38 4.40
N THR A 158 -18.14 1.54 4.47
CA THR A 158 -19.28 1.84 5.35
C THR A 158 -20.33 2.69 4.62
N GLY A 159 -21.37 3.10 5.33
CA GLY A 159 -22.50 3.81 4.78
C GLY A 159 -23.62 2.87 4.33
N ARG A 160 -24.78 3.45 3.96
CA ARG A 160 -25.95 2.66 3.55
C ARG A 160 -25.73 1.95 2.21
N LEU A 161 -24.94 2.56 1.33
CA LEU A 161 -24.67 2.08 -0.04
C LEU A 161 -23.23 1.57 -0.19
N CYS A 162 -22.47 1.48 0.90
CA CYS A 162 -21.06 1.06 0.88
C CYS A 162 -20.19 1.98 -0.01
N ASP A 163 -20.50 3.27 0.01
CA ASP A 163 -19.90 4.35 -0.77
C ASP A 163 -18.92 5.19 0.06
N GLU A 164 -18.86 4.96 1.36
CA GLU A 164 -17.95 5.64 2.27
C GLU A 164 -16.76 4.73 2.59
N ASP A 165 -15.56 5.26 2.41
CA ASP A 165 -14.32 4.62 2.82
C ASP A 165 -14.16 4.71 4.35
N ILE A 166 -13.83 3.59 5.01
CA ILE A 166 -13.56 3.59 6.44
C ILE A 166 -12.20 4.23 6.65
N ASN A 167 -12.14 5.28 7.49
CA ASN A 167 -10.84 5.83 7.88
C ASN A 167 -10.22 4.99 9.01
N GLU A 168 -9.48 3.93 8.67
CA GLU A 168 -8.89 3.06 9.69
C GLU A 168 -7.80 3.77 10.50
N CYS A 169 -7.21 4.86 9.98
CA CYS A 169 -6.25 5.69 10.72
C CYS A 169 -6.88 6.49 11.86
N SER A 170 -8.20 6.44 12.02
CA SER A 170 -8.87 6.95 13.24
C SER A 170 -8.45 6.15 14.47
N ASP A 171 -8.06 4.87 14.30
CA ASP A 171 -7.38 4.09 15.31
C ASP A 171 -5.87 4.34 15.24
N THR A 172 -5.36 5.13 16.17
CA THR A 172 -3.94 5.49 16.22
C THR A 172 -3.02 4.33 16.56
N SER A 173 -3.56 3.18 16.97
CA SER A 173 -2.76 1.99 17.31
C SER A 173 -2.45 1.11 16.10
N ILE A 174 -3.05 1.39 14.94
CA ILE A 174 -3.09 0.48 13.80
C ILE A 174 -1.70 0.16 13.19
N CYS A 175 -0.80 1.14 13.15
CA CYS A 175 0.59 1.05 12.67
C CYS A 175 1.61 0.94 13.81
N GLY A 176 1.15 0.68 15.04
CA GLY A 176 1.98 0.70 16.22
C GLY A 176 2.68 2.05 16.46
N TRP A 177 3.80 1.99 17.19
CA TRP A 177 4.61 3.18 17.52
C TRP A 177 5.67 3.49 16.46
N ASN A 178 5.91 2.57 15.52
CA ASN A 178 6.98 2.63 14.53
C ASN A 178 6.46 2.97 13.12
N GLY A 179 5.22 3.46 13.01
CA GLY A 179 4.62 3.73 11.71
C GLY A 179 3.61 4.87 11.72
N HIS A 180 3.56 5.63 10.62
CA HIS A 180 2.54 6.64 10.39
C HIS A 180 1.44 6.08 9.48
N CYS A 181 0.20 6.12 9.94
CA CYS A 181 -0.94 5.62 9.16
C CYS A 181 -1.34 6.59 8.05
N ARG A 182 -1.55 6.06 6.84
CA ARG A 182 -2.25 6.75 5.75
C ARG A 182 -3.52 5.99 5.36
N ASN A 183 -4.62 6.72 5.26
CA ASN A 183 -5.88 6.16 4.80
C ASN A 183 -5.87 6.05 3.27
N VAL A 184 -6.28 4.91 2.71
CA VAL A 184 -6.35 4.70 1.26
C VAL A 184 -7.72 4.10 0.92
N ASN A 185 -8.23 4.31 -0.29
CA ASN A 185 -9.58 3.83 -0.60
C ASN A 185 -9.68 2.30 -0.48
N GLY A 186 -10.53 1.83 0.44
CA GLY A 186 -10.79 0.45 0.83
C GLY A 186 -9.80 -0.15 1.82
N SER A 187 -8.84 0.62 2.36
CA SER A 187 -7.82 0.10 3.27
C SER A 187 -6.98 1.18 3.96
N PHE A 188 -5.91 0.77 4.63
CA PHE A 188 -4.89 1.66 5.16
C PHE A 188 -3.51 1.19 4.74
N LYS A 189 -2.53 2.08 4.82
CA LYS A 189 -1.12 1.74 4.65
C LYS A 189 -0.30 2.39 5.74
N CYS A 190 0.60 1.63 6.34
CA CYS A 190 1.55 2.15 7.32
C CYS A 190 2.86 2.57 6.63
N ASP A 191 3.32 3.78 6.93
CA ASP A 191 4.66 4.24 6.61
C ASP A 191 5.58 3.94 7.78
N CYS A 192 6.34 2.86 7.66
CA CYS A 192 7.23 2.43 8.73
C CYS A 192 8.46 3.35 8.85
N GLU A 193 8.85 3.61 10.10
CA GLU A 193 10.16 4.16 10.42
C GLU A 193 11.26 3.23 9.90
N SER A 194 12.44 3.80 9.64
CA SER A 194 13.61 3.00 9.24
C SER A 194 13.91 1.92 10.28
N GLY A 195 14.18 0.70 9.82
CA GLY A 195 14.41 -0.48 10.64
C GLY A 195 13.15 -1.29 10.96
N PHE A 196 11.96 -0.86 10.54
CA PHE A 196 10.73 -1.63 10.74
C PHE A 196 10.04 -1.97 9.42
N PHE A 197 9.39 -3.13 9.40
CA PHE A 197 8.62 -3.63 8.26
C PHE A 197 7.38 -4.41 8.73
N GLY A 198 6.62 -4.94 7.77
CA GLY A 198 5.29 -5.51 8.00
C GLY A 198 4.17 -4.53 7.65
N ASP A 199 2.94 -5.03 7.53
CA ASP A 199 1.77 -4.22 7.15
C ASP A 199 1.41 -3.18 8.23
N ARG A 200 1.85 -3.42 9.48
CA ARG A 200 1.59 -2.59 10.66
C ARG A 200 2.88 -2.13 11.36
N CYS A 201 4.04 -2.26 10.70
CA CYS A 201 5.35 -1.88 11.24
C CYS A 201 5.69 -2.58 12.57
N GLU A 202 5.23 -3.82 12.71
CA GLU A 202 5.36 -4.65 13.90
C GLU A 202 6.66 -5.46 13.93
N GLU A 203 7.30 -5.65 12.77
CA GLU A 203 8.54 -6.41 12.64
C GLU A 203 9.73 -5.45 12.59
N GLU A 204 10.77 -5.80 13.34
CA GLU A 204 12.04 -5.08 13.35
C GLU A 204 13.02 -5.81 12.42
N THR A 205 13.80 -5.05 11.65
CA THR A 205 14.68 -5.57 10.61
C THR A 205 15.94 -6.13 11.24
N ASP A 206 16.10 -7.45 11.23
CA ASP A 206 17.34 -8.08 11.67
C ASP A 206 18.48 -7.74 10.69
N GLU A 207 19.26 -6.71 11.01
CA GLU A 207 20.38 -6.29 10.14
C GLU A 207 21.53 -7.30 10.15
N CYS A 208 21.56 -8.20 11.13
CA CYS A 208 22.52 -9.29 11.21
C CYS A 208 22.24 -10.43 10.22
N GLU A 209 21.03 -10.57 9.67
CA GLU A 209 20.73 -11.57 8.61
C GLU A 209 21.64 -11.40 7.39
N SER A 210 22.03 -10.15 7.09
CA SER A 210 22.95 -9.83 5.99
C SER A 210 24.41 -10.24 6.26
N ASN A 211 24.72 -10.70 7.48
CA ASN A 211 26.06 -11.03 7.97
C ASN A 211 27.07 -9.89 7.76
N PRO A 212 26.84 -8.68 8.30
CA PRO A 212 27.68 -7.53 8.05
C PRO A 212 29.07 -7.63 8.70
N CYS A 213 29.21 -8.44 9.76
CA CYS A 213 30.46 -8.59 10.50
C CYS A 213 31.41 -9.57 9.79
N THR A 214 32.56 -9.06 9.36
CA THR A 214 33.60 -9.84 8.69
C THR A 214 34.58 -10.47 9.70
N ASN A 215 35.50 -11.31 9.22
CA ASN A 215 36.58 -11.93 10.01
C ASN A 215 36.10 -12.68 11.27
N GLY A 216 34.86 -13.20 11.22
CA GLY A 216 34.24 -13.95 12.31
C GLY A 216 33.61 -13.08 13.41
N GLY A 217 33.54 -11.75 13.25
CA GLY A 217 32.91 -10.88 14.24
C GLY A 217 31.48 -11.35 14.59
N TYR A 218 31.12 -11.22 15.87
CA TYR A 218 29.78 -11.56 16.34
C TYR A 218 28.84 -10.38 16.16
N CYS A 219 27.74 -10.58 15.43
CA CYS A 219 26.76 -9.54 15.15
C CYS A 219 25.70 -9.48 16.25
N LEU A 220 25.43 -8.27 16.75
CA LEU A 220 24.30 -7.96 17.62
C LEU A 220 23.35 -7.05 16.87
N ASP A 221 22.11 -7.48 16.77
CA ASP A 221 21.02 -6.74 16.18
C ASP A 221 20.47 -5.67 17.15
N GLY A 222 19.89 -4.60 16.60
CA GLY A 222 19.37 -3.47 17.35
C GLY A 222 18.52 -2.55 16.48
N ARG A 223 17.75 -1.65 17.10
CA ARG A 223 16.75 -0.84 16.38
C ARG A 223 17.37 -0.03 15.23
N ASN A 224 17.12 -0.46 13.99
CA ASN A 224 17.66 0.16 12.77
C ASN A 224 19.21 0.27 12.79
N ALA A 225 19.89 -0.64 13.46
CA ALA A 225 21.33 -0.63 13.65
C ALA A 225 21.85 -1.96 14.19
N TYR A 226 22.97 -2.43 13.64
CA TYR A 226 23.72 -3.55 14.20
C TYR A 226 25.05 -3.11 14.83
N LEU A 227 25.60 -3.98 15.68
CA LEU A 227 26.92 -3.84 16.28
C LEU A 227 27.75 -5.11 16.04
N CYS A 228 28.93 -4.96 15.45
CA CYS A 228 29.90 -6.05 15.34
C CYS A 228 30.87 -6.07 16.53
N ILE A 229 30.87 -7.17 17.29
CA ILE A 229 31.90 -7.46 18.29
C ILE A 229 33.03 -8.23 17.60
N CYS A 230 34.15 -7.56 17.40
CA CYS A 230 35.28 -8.13 16.68
C CYS A 230 36.04 -9.18 17.50
N PHE A 231 36.47 -10.25 16.82
CA PHE A 231 37.45 -11.16 17.39
C PHE A 231 38.78 -10.44 17.65
N LEU A 232 39.54 -10.95 18.62
CA LEU A 232 40.84 -10.40 19.00
C LEU A 232 41.76 -10.24 17.78
N GLY A 233 42.33 -9.04 17.62
CA GLY A 233 43.20 -8.68 16.50
C GLY A 233 42.50 -7.98 15.33
N TYR A 234 41.19 -7.74 15.39
CA TYR A 234 40.43 -6.99 14.38
C TYR A 234 39.75 -5.74 14.94
N GLU A 235 39.62 -4.71 14.10
CA GLU A 235 38.94 -3.44 14.37
C GLU A 235 38.13 -2.99 13.14
N GLY A 236 37.35 -1.91 13.30
CA GLY A 236 36.43 -1.40 12.29
C GLY A 236 34.97 -1.71 12.62
N ILE A 237 34.05 -1.05 11.91
CA ILE A 237 32.58 -1.20 12.14
C ILE A 237 32.12 -2.61 11.75
N HIS A 238 32.78 -3.22 10.76
CA HIS A 238 32.50 -4.55 10.26
C HIS A 238 33.63 -5.54 10.59
N CYS A 239 34.52 -5.19 11.52
CA CYS A 239 35.73 -5.98 11.85
C CYS A 239 36.63 -6.25 10.64
N GLU A 240 36.62 -5.35 9.66
CA GLU A 240 37.27 -5.51 8.36
C GLU A 240 38.79 -5.24 8.40
N HIS A 241 39.27 -4.58 9.45
CA HIS A 241 40.66 -4.17 9.58
C HIS A 241 41.37 -5.04 10.62
N LYS A 242 42.60 -5.46 10.30
CA LYS A 242 43.49 -6.05 11.31
C LYS A 242 44.08 -4.91 12.13
N ILE A 243 44.06 -5.05 13.46
CA ILE A 243 44.66 -4.06 14.36
C ILE A 243 46.15 -3.96 14.03
N ASP A 244 46.63 -2.74 13.83
CA ASP A 244 48.04 -2.44 13.64
C ASP A 244 48.64 -1.84 14.90
N HIS A 245 49.13 -2.71 15.78
CA HIS A 245 49.74 -2.32 17.05
C HIS A 245 51.05 -1.54 16.88
N CYS A 246 51.65 -1.56 15.69
CA CYS A 246 52.85 -0.78 15.37
C CYS A 246 52.56 0.69 15.10
N LYS A 247 51.29 1.11 14.91
CA LYS A 247 50.95 2.54 14.73
C LYS A 247 51.09 3.36 16.01
N SER A 248 50.91 2.74 17.17
CA SER A 248 51.00 3.41 18.47
C SER A 248 52.31 3.15 19.20
N HIS A 249 53.22 2.37 18.61
CA HIS A 249 54.46 1.96 19.26
C HIS A 249 55.64 1.98 18.28
N GLU A 250 56.70 2.66 18.69
CA GLU A 250 57.95 2.75 17.96
C GLU A 250 59.02 1.95 18.71
N CYS A 251 59.71 1.06 17.99
CA CYS A 251 60.86 0.34 18.52
C CYS A 251 62.08 1.27 18.53
N GLU A 252 62.80 1.31 19.65
CA GLU A 252 63.99 2.13 19.79
C GLU A 252 65.15 1.57 18.96
N ASN A 253 66.23 2.36 18.82
CA ASN A 253 67.49 1.95 18.18
C ASN A 253 67.36 1.36 16.75
N GLU A 254 66.36 1.81 15.97
CA GLU A 254 66.07 1.34 14.61
C GLU A 254 65.52 -0.11 14.58
N GLY A 255 64.88 -0.55 15.66
CA GLY A 255 64.14 -1.81 15.70
C GLY A 255 63.01 -1.86 14.68
N THR A 256 62.78 -3.02 14.07
CA THR A 256 61.64 -3.22 13.16
C THR A 256 60.45 -3.72 13.97
N CYS A 257 59.37 -2.94 14.01
CA CYS A 257 58.13 -3.37 14.65
C CYS A 257 57.46 -4.49 13.85
N VAL A 258 57.05 -5.55 14.55
CA VAL A 258 56.29 -6.67 14.01
C VAL A 258 54.91 -6.64 14.64
N ASN A 259 53.89 -6.43 13.82
CA ASN A 259 52.50 -6.43 14.25
C ASN A 259 52.01 -7.86 14.50
N LEU A 260 51.51 -8.14 15.70
CA LEU A 260 51.06 -9.45 16.14
C LEU A 260 49.57 -9.39 16.52
N PRO A 261 48.83 -10.54 16.54
CA PRO A 261 47.40 -10.52 16.91
C PRO A 261 47.10 -10.00 18.33
N TYR A 262 48.10 -10.00 19.22
CA TYR A 262 47.97 -9.66 20.65
C TYR A 262 48.92 -8.52 21.06
N GLY A 263 49.27 -7.62 20.14
CA GLY A 263 50.21 -6.53 20.40
C GLY A 263 51.26 -6.40 19.32
N TYR A 264 52.46 -5.99 19.72
CA TYR A 264 53.59 -5.82 18.83
C TYR A 264 54.84 -6.42 19.48
N ALA A 265 55.82 -6.75 18.65
CA ALA A 265 57.16 -7.14 19.10
C ALA A 265 58.21 -6.40 18.28
N CYS A 266 59.32 -6.03 18.91
CA CYS A 266 60.41 -5.35 18.23
C CYS A 266 61.49 -6.35 17.81
N LYS A 267 61.78 -6.40 16.50
CA LYS A 267 62.94 -7.12 15.99
C LYS A 267 64.14 -6.19 16.04
N CYS A 268 65.02 -6.42 17.01
CA CYS A 268 66.20 -5.57 17.22
C CYS A 268 67.31 -5.82 16.19
N PRO A 269 68.01 -4.77 15.75
CA PRO A 269 69.27 -4.92 15.03
C PRO A 269 70.34 -5.57 15.91
N GLU A 270 71.40 -6.11 15.31
CA GLU A 270 72.41 -6.93 16.03
C GLU A 270 73.11 -6.23 17.21
N TYR A 271 73.08 -4.90 17.25
CA TYR A 271 73.70 -4.08 18.29
C TYR A 271 72.73 -3.65 19.40
N ALA A 272 71.45 -4.00 19.33
CA ALA A 272 70.44 -3.63 20.33
C ALA A 272 69.79 -4.86 20.96
N THR A 273 69.32 -4.71 22.19
CA THR A 273 68.68 -5.73 23.02
C THR A 273 67.52 -5.10 23.81
N GLY A 274 66.76 -5.93 24.53
CA GLY A 274 65.52 -5.50 25.20
C GLY A 274 64.28 -5.86 24.38
N ASP A 275 63.10 -5.75 25.01
CA ASP A 275 61.82 -6.10 24.35
C ASP A 275 61.39 -5.02 23.35
N PHE A 276 61.87 -3.79 23.52
CA PHE A 276 61.62 -2.62 22.67
C PHE A 276 62.89 -2.09 22.00
N CYS A 277 63.97 -2.87 22.04
CA CYS A 277 65.29 -2.51 21.54
C CYS A 277 65.89 -1.26 22.21
N GLU A 278 65.52 -0.99 23.46
CA GLU A 278 65.95 0.15 24.26
C GLU A 278 67.42 0.08 24.68
N ASP A 279 67.96 -1.13 24.83
CA ASP A 279 69.30 -1.36 25.31
C ASP A 279 70.29 -1.54 24.16
N LEU A 280 71.50 -1.02 24.30
CA LEU A 280 72.62 -1.40 23.43
C LEU A 280 73.23 -2.70 23.94
N LYS A 281 73.46 -3.65 23.03
CA LYS A 281 74.15 -4.90 23.32
C LYS A 281 75.49 -4.60 23.99
N ASP A 282 75.71 -5.19 25.16
CA ASP A 282 76.92 -4.96 25.96
C ASP A 282 78.08 -5.82 25.46
N ASN A 283 78.90 -5.23 24.59
CA ASN A 283 80.06 -5.90 24.00
C ASN A 283 81.27 -5.95 24.97
N CYS A 284 81.17 -5.35 26.16
CA CYS A 284 82.22 -5.39 27.17
C CYS A 284 82.09 -6.58 28.13
N LYS A 285 80.98 -7.32 28.10
CA LYS A 285 80.79 -8.54 28.92
C LYS A 285 81.57 -9.75 28.39
N ASP A 286 81.88 -9.78 27.10
CA ASP A 286 82.68 -10.84 26.51
C ASP A 286 84.17 -10.61 26.80
N GLU A 287 84.75 -11.51 27.59
CA GLU A 287 86.12 -11.55 28.16
C GLU A 287 87.15 -10.53 27.62
N ASN A 288 87.51 -9.59 28.50
CA ASN A 288 88.62 -8.63 28.49
C ASN A 288 89.37 -8.40 27.16
N GLN A 289 88.65 -7.86 26.17
CA GLN A 289 89.19 -7.54 24.84
C GLN A 289 90.16 -6.35 24.85
N CYS A 290 90.23 -5.63 25.97
CA CYS A 290 90.96 -4.38 26.13
C CYS A 290 92.32 -4.50 26.82
N GLY A 291 92.83 -5.72 27.06
CA GLY A 291 94.20 -5.88 27.58
C GLY A 291 94.41 -5.06 28.86
N GLN A 292 95.27 -4.04 28.78
CA GLN A 292 95.54 -3.06 29.85
C GLN A 292 94.77 -1.76 29.59
N GLY A 293 93.47 -1.83 29.80
CA GLY A 293 92.55 -0.72 29.63
C GLY A 293 91.13 -1.09 29.98
N TYR A 294 90.29 -0.07 30.16
CA TYR A 294 88.87 -0.22 30.44
C TYR A 294 88.04 -0.23 29.14
N CYS A 295 87.09 -1.16 29.06
CA CYS A 295 86.16 -1.27 27.93
C CYS A 295 84.95 -0.34 28.11
N ARG A 296 84.69 0.51 27.11
CA ARG A 296 83.49 1.35 27.02
C ARG A 296 82.58 0.85 25.90
N ASN A 297 81.36 0.45 26.25
CA ASN A 297 80.37 -0.01 25.28
C ASN A 297 79.86 1.14 24.40
N LYS A 298 79.60 0.87 23.11
CA LYS A 298 79.13 1.85 22.12
C LYS A 298 78.06 1.26 21.21
N LYS A 299 77.31 2.12 20.51
CA LYS A 299 76.40 1.68 19.44
C LYS A 299 77.22 0.95 18.37
N GLY A 300 76.91 -0.33 18.16
CA GLY A 300 77.60 -1.17 17.17
C GLY A 300 78.95 -1.78 17.61
N GLY A 301 79.33 -1.72 18.89
CA GLY A 301 80.57 -2.34 19.36
C GLY A 301 81.05 -1.84 20.72
N TYR A 302 82.37 -1.78 20.88
CA TYR A 302 83.02 -1.25 22.08
C TYR A 302 84.27 -0.47 21.67
N GLU A 303 84.83 0.27 22.61
CA GLU A 303 86.18 0.80 22.49
C GLU A 303 86.98 0.58 23.77
N CYS A 304 88.29 0.49 23.64
CA CYS A 304 89.19 0.37 24.77
C CYS A 304 89.81 1.73 25.09
N ILE A 305 89.72 2.13 26.35
CA ILE A 305 90.42 3.28 26.91
C ILE A 305 91.66 2.72 27.61
N CYS A 306 92.84 2.95 27.02
CA CYS A 306 94.08 2.35 27.49
C CYS A 306 94.58 3.00 28.77
N ASP A 307 95.13 2.16 29.66
CA ASP A 307 95.85 2.64 30.84
C ASP A 307 97.14 3.36 30.42
N GLU A 308 97.67 4.20 31.31
CA GLU A 308 98.90 4.94 31.06
C GLU A 308 100.06 3.99 30.71
N GLY A 309 100.75 4.27 29.60
CA GLY A 309 101.83 3.41 29.09
C GLY A 309 101.38 2.33 28.10
N TYR A 310 100.08 2.22 27.77
CA TYR A 310 99.57 1.31 26.74
C TYR A 310 98.90 2.06 25.58
N THR A 311 98.92 1.46 24.39
CA THR A 311 98.35 1.99 23.15
C THR A 311 97.76 0.88 22.27
N GLY A 312 97.10 1.28 21.19
CA GLY A 312 96.41 0.42 20.23
C GLY A 312 94.94 0.16 20.59
N LYS A 313 94.17 -0.36 19.61
CA LYS A 313 92.71 -0.58 19.75
C LYS A 313 92.30 -1.55 20.87
N SER A 314 93.23 -2.38 21.33
CA SER A 314 93.02 -3.37 22.40
C SER A 314 93.93 -3.15 23.61
N CYS A 315 94.65 -2.02 23.67
CA CYS A 315 95.59 -1.66 24.76
C CYS A 315 96.57 -2.80 25.15
N LYS A 316 97.05 -3.52 24.14
CA LYS A 316 98.03 -4.62 24.29
C LYS A 316 99.45 -4.19 23.95
N THR A 317 99.63 -3.00 23.36
CA THR A 317 100.93 -2.50 22.94
C THR A 317 101.45 -1.55 24.01
N LYS A 318 102.58 -1.87 24.64
CA LYS A 318 103.27 -0.96 25.55
C LYS A 318 103.89 0.19 24.74
N ILE A 319 103.75 1.43 25.21
CA ILE A 319 104.31 2.62 24.57
C ILE A 319 105.84 2.53 24.65
N ASP A 320 106.50 2.47 23.50
CA ASP A 320 107.96 2.58 23.42
C ASP A 320 108.37 4.06 23.47
N ARG A 321 108.80 4.50 24.66
CA ARG A 321 109.22 5.89 24.88
C ARG A 321 110.57 6.22 24.22
N CYS A 322 111.29 5.23 23.70
CA CYS A 322 112.52 5.41 22.92
C CYS A 322 112.29 5.44 21.40
N ALA A 323 111.06 5.23 20.92
CA ALA A 323 110.78 5.12 19.48
C ALA A 323 111.23 6.36 18.67
N ASP A 324 111.15 7.54 19.29
CA ASP A 324 111.57 8.82 18.71
C ASP A 324 112.90 9.35 19.28
N ILE A 325 113.67 8.52 20.00
CA ILE A 325 114.93 8.93 20.65
C ILE A 325 116.14 8.39 19.86
N GLU A 326 116.83 9.29 19.15
CA GLU A 326 118.11 8.99 18.49
C GLU A 326 119.29 9.36 19.41
N CYS A 327 119.97 8.37 19.98
CA CYS A 327 121.21 8.59 20.72
C CYS A 327 122.43 8.67 19.78
N ARG A 328 123.29 9.67 19.98
CA ARG A 328 124.57 9.86 19.29
C ARG A 328 125.74 9.24 20.07
N ASN A 329 126.93 9.23 19.46
CA ASN A 329 128.20 8.77 20.05
C ASN A 329 128.14 7.38 20.72
N GLY A 330 127.29 6.47 20.23
CA GLY A 330 127.14 5.12 20.78
C GLY A 330 126.26 5.03 22.03
N GLY A 331 125.48 6.08 22.33
CA GLY A 331 124.46 6.04 23.37
C GLY A 331 123.37 5.01 23.07
N SER A 332 122.78 4.44 24.13
CA SER A 332 121.61 3.57 24.02
C SER A 332 120.44 4.13 24.82
N CYS A 333 119.22 3.91 24.34
CA CYS A 333 117.97 4.24 25.04
C CYS A 333 117.26 2.94 25.41
N THR A 334 116.80 2.84 26.66
CA THR A 334 116.03 1.71 27.17
C THR A 334 114.74 2.23 27.79
N SER A 335 113.59 1.90 27.19
CA SER A 335 112.26 2.21 27.75
C SER A 335 112.00 1.34 28.99
N ASN A 336 111.51 1.93 30.08
CA ASN A 336 111.09 1.23 31.29
C ASN A 336 109.66 1.65 31.71
N ASP A 337 109.10 1.05 32.76
CA ASP A 337 107.71 1.33 33.18
C ASP A 337 107.50 2.79 33.62
N GLU A 338 108.54 3.45 34.14
CA GLU A 338 108.47 4.82 34.65
C GLU A 338 108.87 5.87 33.61
N GLY A 339 109.43 5.49 32.46
CA GLY A 339 110.17 6.42 31.62
C GLY A 339 110.99 5.77 30.52
N TYR A 340 112.13 6.40 30.25
CA TYR A 340 113.18 5.85 29.44
C TYR A 340 114.51 6.21 30.13
N THR A 341 115.46 5.29 30.10
CA THR A 341 116.82 5.50 30.58
C THR A 341 117.74 5.61 29.38
N ARG A 342 118.67 6.57 29.40
CA ARG A 342 119.72 6.69 28.39
C ARG A 342 121.06 6.34 29.00
N ASN A 343 121.87 5.59 28.26
CA ASN A 343 123.21 5.20 28.67
C ASN A 343 124.21 5.78 27.66
N CYS A 344 124.91 6.83 28.05
CA CYS A 344 126.00 7.42 27.27
C CYS A 344 127.34 6.73 27.61
N PRO A 345 128.17 6.38 26.62
CA PRO A 345 129.53 5.88 26.86
C PRO A 345 130.38 6.87 27.66
N LYS A 346 131.37 6.36 28.40
CA LYS A 346 132.29 7.18 29.22
C LYS A 346 132.98 8.25 28.35
N GLY A 347 132.94 9.51 28.76
CA GLY A 347 133.46 10.66 28.00
C GLY A 347 132.46 11.27 27.01
N THR A 348 131.21 10.80 27.00
CA THR A 348 130.11 11.43 26.27
C THR A 348 129.00 11.83 27.23
N ASP A 349 128.40 12.98 26.99
CA ASP A 349 127.30 13.54 27.79
C ASP A 349 126.28 14.22 26.87
N GLY A 350 125.23 14.81 27.43
CA GLY A 350 124.14 15.44 26.69
C GLY A 350 122.88 14.58 26.62
N PHE A 351 121.77 15.22 26.26
CA PHE A 351 120.43 14.60 26.29
C PHE A 351 120.29 13.46 25.26
N TYR A 352 121.11 13.49 24.22
CA TYR A 352 121.23 12.48 23.17
C TYR A 352 122.67 11.94 23.09
N CYS A 353 123.46 12.02 24.17
CA CYS A 353 124.88 11.66 24.20
C CYS A 353 125.74 12.38 23.14
N GLU A 354 125.33 13.58 22.73
CA GLU A 354 125.91 14.35 21.63
C GLU A 354 127.18 15.12 22.01
N MET A 355 127.46 15.32 23.29
CA MET A 355 128.63 16.02 23.80
C MET A 355 129.78 15.03 24.03
N THR A 356 131.02 15.45 23.79
CA THR A 356 132.25 14.69 24.05
C THR A 356 133.17 15.53 24.93
N ASP A 357 133.74 14.95 25.98
CA ASP A 357 134.78 15.62 26.79
C ASP A 357 136.07 15.75 25.94
N ASN A 358 136.55 17.00 25.78
CA ASN A 358 137.79 17.32 25.05
C ASN A 358 139.07 16.97 25.83
#